data_AF-A0A3M7DDS8-F1
#
_entry.id   AF-A0A3M7DDS8-F1
#
_cell.length_a   1.000
_cell.length_b   1.000
_cell.length_c   1.000
_cell.angle_alpha   90.00
_cell.angle_beta   90.00
_cell.angle_gamma   90.00
#
_symmetry.space_group_name_H-M   'P 1'
#
loop_
_entity.id
_entity.type
_entity.pdbx_description
1 polymer ?
#
loop_
_entity_poly.entity_id
_entity_poly.type
_entity_poly.pdbx_seq_one_letter_code
_entity_poly.pdbx_strand_id
1 'polypeptide(L)'
;MSEPEAKRVKMSNPVIGTHNGHFHADEALAVFLLRLLPQYRNASLIRTRDPEVLKTCTIVVDVGGVHDDNILRYDHHQRDFNANFPGKNTKLSSAGLVWMHYGHRIINAVTEISEKDADCELLYQKIYEDFVEAFDANDNGISAYDPSAIRQAGIEKKFNDKGFSIASVVNRYNYAPSAREGADGPTANGTTTSGAPAPKKEKSQDEEDARFLRASAFVGEQFSLEIEDRAQSWLPARGVVKQAFAEREQWDPQGRIIVIPYKPEGVPWSDHLYALEAEKGCEGQVLYALFAENGEPNSKWRIRAVSLEPGSFENRKGLPEQWRGVRDEELSKVSGVPGCVFVHASGFIGGNVTFEGALDMAKKAVDM
;
A
#
# COMPACT_ATOMS: atom_id res chain seq x y z
N MET A 1 25.28 19.45 -51.46
CA MET A 1 25.70 19.83 -50.10
C MET A 1 24.92 18.92 -49.15
N SER A 2 25.56 17.87 -48.65
CA SER A 2 24.97 16.95 -47.67
C SER A 2 24.96 17.65 -46.30
N GLU A 3 23.79 17.69 -45.65
CA GLU A 3 23.67 18.15 -44.26
C GLU A 3 24.56 17.30 -43.33
N PRO A 4 25.20 17.90 -42.31
CA PRO A 4 26.00 17.15 -41.37
C PRO A 4 25.07 16.39 -40.41
N GLU A 5 25.25 15.07 -40.33
CA GLU A 5 24.63 14.24 -39.29
C GLU A 5 24.97 14.81 -37.90
N ALA A 6 23.93 15.15 -37.13
CA ALA A 6 24.07 15.52 -35.74
C ALA A 6 24.73 14.37 -34.97
N LYS A 7 25.94 14.62 -34.45
CA LYS A 7 26.62 13.70 -33.52
C LYS A 7 25.71 13.45 -32.32
N ARG A 8 25.09 12.26 -32.26
CA ARG A 8 24.49 11.73 -31.03
C ARG A 8 25.57 11.68 -29.96
N VAL A 9 25.50 12.58 -28.98
CA VAL A 9 26.31 12.51 -27.77
C VAL A 9 25.96 11.18 -27.08
N LYS A 10 26.93 10.27 -26.97
CA LYS A 10 26.81 9.09 -26.12
C LYS A 10 26.71 9.60 -24.68
N MET A 11 25.50 9.79 -24.17
CA MET A 11 25.30 9.97 -22.73
C MET A 11 25.72 8.66 -22.07
N SER A 12 26.65 8.74 -21.12
CA SER A 12 26.98 7.60 -20.27
C SER A 12 25.70 7.12 -19.56
N ASN A 13 25.50 5.80 -19.46
CA ASN A 13 24.38 5.26 -18.71
C ASN A 13 24.44 5.81 -17.26
N PRO A 14 23.34 6.35 -16.72
CA PRO A 14 23.31 6.83 -15.35
C PRO A 14 23.67 5.73 -14.34
N VAL A 15 24.25 6.15 -13.23
CA VAL A 15 24.65 5.25 -12.13
C VAL A 15 23.96 5.70 -10.85
N ILE A 16 23.24 4.77 -10.21
CA ILE A 16 22.67 4.96 -8.88
C ILE A 16 23.67 4.45 -7.84
N GLY A 17 24.03 5.28 -6.88
CA GLY A 17 24.84 4.93 -5.72
C GLY A 17 23.98 4.70 -4.48
N THR A 18 24.28 3.66 -3.70
CA THR A 18 23.75 3.46 -2.35
C THR A 18 24.77 2.73 -1.48
N HIS A 19 24.51 2.48 -0.21
CA HIS A 19 25.48 1.80 0.64
C HIS A 19 25.55 0.27 0.38
N ASN A 20 26.71 -0.33 0.66
CA ASN A 20 26.88 -1.77 0.76
C ASN A 20 26.61 -2.29 2.20
N GLY A 21 26.77 -3.58 2.45
CA GLY A 21 26.48 -4.20 3.73
C GLY A 21 25.00 -4.57 3.90
N HIS A 22 24.59 -4.65 5.16
CA HIS A 22 23.19 -4.80 5.55
C HIS A 22 22.35 -3.69 4.94
N PHE A 23 21.21 -4.05 4.34
CA PHE A 23 20.29 -3.14 3.66
C PHE A 23 18.89 -3.12 4.26
N HIS A 24 18.18 -2.01 4.07
CA HIS A 24 16.83 -1.79 4.56
C HIS A 24 15.82 -1.73 3.40
N ALA A 25 14.56 -1.52 3.77
CA ALA A 25 13.48 -1.38 2.81
C ALA A 25 13.51 0.00 2.13
N ASP A 26 14.11 0.98 2.79
CA ASP A 26 14.20 2.36 2.34
C ASP A 26 14.97 2.48 1.02
N GLU A 27 16.25 2.13 1.03
CA GLU A 27 17.10 2.25 -0.15
C GLU A 27 16.75 1.22 -1.23
N ALA A 28 16.17 0.08 -0.83
CA ALA A 28 15.56 -0.87 -1.77
C ALA A 28 14.38 -0.25 -2.55
N LEU A 29 13.50 0.51 -1.89
CA LEU A 29 12.40 1.24 -2.53
C LEU A 29 12.94 2.42 -3.36
N ALA A 30 13.85 3.23 -2.80
CA ALA A 30 14.43 4.39 -3.48
C ALA A 30 15.06 4.02 -4.84
N VAL A 31 15.83 2.94 -4.88
CA VAL A 31 16.43 2.42 -6.13
C VAL A 31 15.35 1.98 -7.13
N PHE A 32 14.28 1.34 -6.66
CA PHE A 32 13.19 0.91 -7.53
C PHE A 32 12.42 2.11 -8.12
N LEU A 33 12.04 3.08 -7.28
CA LEU A 33 11.33 4.29 -7.69
C LEU A 33 12.09 5.05 -8.77
N LEU A 34 13.40 5.24 -8.60
CA LEU A 34 14.24 5.87 -9.63
C LEU A 34 14.17 5.11 -10.95
N ARG A 35 14.24 3.78 -10.92
CA ARG A 35 14.21 2.91 -12.12
C ARG A 35 12.86 2.88 -12.84
N LEU A 36 11.78 3.39 -12.25
CA LEU A 36 10.53 3.61 -12.99
C LEU A 36 10.67 4.74 -14.02
N LEU A 37 11.53 5.72 -13.75
CA LEU A 37 11.76 6.86 -14.64
C LEU A 37 12.56 6.46 -15.88
N PRO A 38 12.20 6.94 -17.08
CA PRO A 38 12.93 6.63 -18.32
C PRO A 38 14.42 6.92 -18.24
N GLN A 39 14.84 7.98 -17.52
CA GLN A 39 16.24 8.34 -17.40
C GLN A 39 17.08 7.32 -16.61
N TYR A 40 16.50 6.60 -15.64
CA TYR A 40 17.24 5.68 -14.77
C TYR A 40 16.82 4.22 -14.94
N ARG A 41 15.89 3.92 -15.86
CA ARG A 41 15.37 2.56 -16.11
C ARG A 41 16.46 1.50 -16.27
N ASN A 42 17.54 1.85 -16.97
CA ASN A 42 18.69 0.97 -17.22
C ASN A 42 19.93 1.41 -16.44
N ALA A 43 19.77 2.20 -15.38
CA ALA A 43 20.89 2.69 -14.59
C ALA A 43 21.60 1.54 -13.88
N SER A 44 22.93 1.54 -13.97
CA SER A 44 23.77 0.63 -13.18
C SER A 44 23.68 1.00 -11.70
N LEU A 45 23.86 0.02 -10.82
CA LEU A 45 23.85 0.22 -9.38
C LEU A 45 25.26 -0.01 -8.83
N ILE A 46 25.75 0.93 -8.03
CA ILE A 46 26.97 0.78 -7.23
C ILE A 46 26.59 0.82 -5.75
N ARG A 47 26.95 -0.22 -5.00
CA ARG A 47 26.77 -0.29 -3.55
C ARG A 47 28.11 -0.08 -2.86
N THR A 48 28.30 1.06 -2.20
CA THR A 48 29.56 1.45 -1.53
C THR A 48 29.34 2.58 -0.53
N ARG A 49 30.27 2.71 0.44
CA ARG A 49 30.38 3.90 1.30
C ARG A 49 31.60 4.78 0.97
N ASP A 50 32.36 4.42 -0.07
CA ASP A 50 33.53 5.19 -0.49
C ASP A 50 33.09 6.53 -1.11
N PRO A 51 33.41 7.68 -0.48
CA PRO A 51 33.02 9.00 -0.99
C PRO A 51 33.54 9.30 -2.40
N GLU A 52 34.73 8.80 -2.77
CA GLU A 52 35.29 9.05 -4.10
C GLU A 52 34.54 8.27 -5.18
N VAL A 53 34.07 7.06 -4.86
CA VAL A 53 33.21 6.29 -5.78
C VAL A 53 31.81 6.92 -5.85
N LEU A 54 31.24 7.37 -4.74
CA LEU A 54 29.94 8.03 -4.72
C LEU A 54 29.92 9.34 -5.52
N LYS A 55 31.03 10.07 -5.60
CA LYS A 55 31.17 11.25 -6.49
C LYS A 55 31.03 10.90 -7.97
N THR A 56 31.32 9.67 -8.38
CA THR A 56 31.16 9.20 -9.76
C THR A 56 29.72 8.81 -10.11
N CYS A 57 28.87 8.59 -9.09
CA CYS A 57 27.47 8.22 -9.28
C CYS A 57 26.64 9.43 -9.72
N THR A 58 25.73 9.21 -10.66
CA THR A 58 24.81 10.24 -11.18
C THR A 58 23.86 10.72 -10.08
N ILE A 59 23.34 9.78 -9.30
CA ILE A 59 22.39 10.01 -8.21
C ILE A 59 22.76 9.09 -7.06
N VAL A 60 22.64 9.56 -5.81
CA VAL A 60 22.98 8.77 -4.62
C VAL A 60 21.84 8.82 -3.63
N VAL A 61 21.48 7.65 -3.08
CA VAL A 61 20.43 7.46 -2.08
C VAL A 61 21.00 6.74 -0.86
N ASP A 62 20.54 7.15 0.32
CA ASP A 62 20.80 6.49 1.60
C ASP A 62 22.27 6.38 2.03
N VAL A 63 23.14 7.20 1.43
CA VAL A 63 24.56 7.23 1.76
C VAL A 63 25.19 8.55 1.36
N GLY A 64 26.26 8.92 2.07
CA GLY A 64 27.12 10.05 1.74
C GLY A 64 26.92 11.28 2.63
N GLY A 65 25.93 11.27 3.53
CA GLY A 65 25.68 12.30 4.51
C GLY A 65 25.17 13.61 3.90
N VAL A 66 24.53 13.58 2.72
CA VAL A 66 24.04 14.80 2.03
C VAL A 66 22.63 14.62 1.48
N HIS A 67 21.74 15.58 1.78
CA HIS A 67 20.51 15.83 1.03
C HIS A 67 20.64 17.16 0.27
N ASP A 68 20.67 17.09 -1.06
CA ASP A 68 20.64 18.24 -1.95
C ASP A 68 20.16 17.80 -3.35
N ASP A 69 18.97 18.27 -3.72
CA ASP A 69 18.31 17.96 -5.01
C ASP A 69 19.12 18.51 -6.21
N ASN A 70 19.85 19.63 -6.05
CA ASN A 70 20.63 20.20 -7.15
C ASN A 70 21.81 19.32 -7.58
N ILE A 71 22.31 18.50 -6.67
CA ILE A 71 23.40 17.55 -6.91
C ILE A 71 22.93 16.09 -6.78
N LEU A 72 21.62 15.86 -6.73
CA LEU A 72 20.99 14.54 -6.75
C LEU A 72 21.52 13.63 -5.63
N ARG A 73 21.58 14.16 -4.41
CA ARG A 73 21.96 13.42 -3.20
C ARG A 73 20.76 13.37 -2.26
N TYR A 74 20.35 12.17 -1.87
CA TYR A 74 19.13 11.94 -1.07
C TYR A 74 19.43 11.04 0.10
N ASP A 75 20.29 11.49 1.02
CA ASP A 75 20.58 10.82 2.29
C ASP A 75 19.96 11.61 3.46
N HIS A 76 19.48 10.91 4.48
CA HIS A 76 18.75 11.46 5.64
C HIS A 76 19.51 11.32 6.98
N HIS A 77 20.70 10.71 6.97
CA HIS A 77 21.50 10.37 8.15
C HIS A 77 22.17 11.54 8.88
N GLN A 78 22.01 12.79 8.40
CA GLN A 78 22.61 13.96 9.03
C GLN A 78 21.94 14.25 10.38
N ARG A 79 22.74 14.66 11.36
CA ARG A 79 22.25 14.95 12.72
C ARG A 79 21.18 16.04 12.74
N ASP A 80 21.30 17.01 11.84
CA ASP A 80 20.44 18.17 11.68
C ASP A 80 19.33 17.96 10.63
N PHE A 81 19.29 16.82 9.94
CA PHE A 81 18.25 16.55 8.96
C PHE A 81 16.88 16.40 9.63
N ASN A 82 15.92 17.19 9.15
CA ASN A 82 14.58 17.33 9.72
C ASN A 82 13.50 17.60 8.65
N ALA A 83 13.76 17.26 7.38
CA ALA A 83 12.79 17.45 6.32
C ALA A 83 11.64 16.44 6.44
N ASN A 84 10.43 16.93 6.19
CA ASN A 84 9.20 16.15 6.18
C ASN A 84 8.53 16.32 4.81
N PHE A 85 7.71 15.34 4.43
CA PHE A 85 6.82 15.50 3.29
C PHE A 85 5.81 16.64 3.54
N PRO A 86 5.42 17.43 2.52
CA PRO A 86 4.47 18.53 2.70
C PRO A 86 3.18 18.09 3.41
N GLY A 87 2.82 18.78 4.50
CA GLY A 87 1.61 18.48 5.28
C GLY A 87 1.72 17.27 6.22
N LYS A 88 2.89 16.64 6.33
CA LYS A 88 3.15 15.48 7.17
C LYS A 88 4.21 15.78 8.23
N ASN A 89 4.22 14.98 9.29
CA ASN A 89 5.13 15.16 10.43
C ASN A 89 6.20 14.06 10.51
N THR A 90 6.10 13.03 9.68
CA THR A 90 7.06 11.94 9.60
C THR A 90 8.32 12.46 8.90
N LYS A 91 9.47 12.28 9.57
CA LYS A 91 10.78 12.61 9.02
C LYS A 91 11.05 11.71 7.82
N LEU A 92 11.47 12.29 6.70
CA LEU A 92 11.74 11.54 5.47
C LEU A 92 12.94 10.57 5.64
N SER A 93 12.89 9.44 4.95
CA SER A 93 14.05 8.61 4.60
C SER A 93 14.41 8.81 3.12
N SER A 94 15.33 8.04 2.57
CA SER A 94 15.76 8.22 1.17
C SER A 94 14.67 7.91 0.15
N ALA A 95 13.81 6.92 0.41
CA ALA A 95 12.64 6.65 -0.44
C ALA A 95 11.64 7.80 -0.39
N GLY A 96 11.35 8.36 0.78
CA GLY A 96 10.49 9.54 0.91
C GLY A 96 11.08 10.76 0.22
N LEU A 97 12.40 10.98 0.30
CA LEU A 97 13.09 12.03 -0.47
C LEU A 97 12.95 11.82 -1.98
N VAL A 98 13.18 10.60 -2.48
CA VAL A 98 12.99 10.28 -3.90
C VAL A 98 11.53 10.49 -4.31
N TRP A 99 10.57 10.04 -3.51
CA TRP A 99 9.15 10.28 -3.77
C TRP A 99 8.85 11.78 -3.80
N MET A 100 9.35 12.56 -2.84
CA MET A 100 9.10 14.00 -2.75
C MET A 100 9.56 14.76 -4.00
N HIS A 101 10.71 14.37 -4.60
CA HIS A 101 11.27 15.07 -5.76
C HIS A 101 10.82 14.48 -7.11
N TYR A 102 10.44 13.21 -7.16
CA TYR A 102 10.13 12.51 -8.41
C TYR A 102 8.72 11.91 -8.49
N GLY A 103 7.90 12.00 -7.43
CA GLY A 103 6.62 11.32 -7.32
C GLY A 103 5.67 11.63 -8.48
N HIS A 104 5.46 12.91 -8.83
CA HIS A 104 4.65 13.28 -10.00
C HIS A 104 5.18 12.68 -11.31
N ARG A 105 6.51 12.67 -11.50
CA ARG A 105 7.15 12.10 -12.69
C ARG A 105 7.02 10.58 -12.73
N ILE A 106 7.07 9.91 -11.58
CA ILE A 106 6.85 8.47 -11.46
C ILE A 106 5.39 8.14 -11.78
N ILE A 107 4.44 8.89 -11.22
CA ILE A 107 3.02 8.75 -11.53
C ILE A 107 2.78 8.90 -13.02
N ASN A 108 3.34 9.95 -13.65
CA ASN A 108 3.24 10.12 -15.09
C ASN A 108 3.84 8.95 -15.87
N ALA A 109 5.04 8.50 -15.50
CA ALA A 109 5.74 7.42 -16.19
C ALA A 109 5.00 6.07 -16.10
N VAL A 110 4.22 5.84 -15.04
CA VAL A 110 3.50 4.57 -14.80
C VAL A 110 2.06 4.63 -15.30
N THR A 111 1.39 5.78 -15.18
CA THR A 111 -0.07 5.91 -15.39
C THR A 111 -0.45 6.76 -16.59
N GLU A 112 0.51 7.46 -17.19
CA GLU A 112 0.32 8.46 -18.26
C GLU A 112 -0.48 9.71 -17.83
N ILE A 113 -0.88 9.82 -16.56
CA ILE A 113 -1.53 11.02 -16.01
C ILE A 113 -0.50 12.16 -15.97
N SER A 114 -0.87 13.32 -16.50
CA SER A 114 0.01 14.50 -16.57
C SER A 114 0.49 14.94 -15.19
N GLU A 115 1.77 15.31 -15.06
CA GLU A 115 2.34 15.85 -13.80
C GLU A 115 1.61 17.11 -13.28
N LYS A 116 0.89 17.81 -14.15
CA LYS A 116 0.11 19.03 -13.80
C LYS A 116 -1.36 18.74 -13.52
N ASP A 117 -1.79 17.49 -13.65
CA ASP A 117 -3.18 17.10 -13.41
C ASP A 117 -3.47 17.09 -11.90
N ALA A 118 -4.67 17.50 -11.51
CA ALA A 118 -5.12 17.41 -10.13
C ALA A 118 -5.21 15.96 -9.64
N ASP A 119 -5.48 15.02 -10.56
CA ASP A 119 -5.47 13.59 -10.25
C ASP A 119 -4.06 13.07 -9.96
N CYS A 120 -3.03 13.64 -10.61
CA CYS A 120 -1.64 13.33 -10.29
C CYS A 120 -1.28 13.82 -8.88
N GLU A 121 -1.68 15.03 -8.51
CA GLU A 121 -1.49 15.55 -7.15
C GLU A 121 -2.22 14.69 -6.10
N LEU A 122 -3.44 14.25 -6.40
CA LEU A 122 -4.20 13.39 -5.49
C LEU A 122 -3.50 12.04 -5.28
N LEU A 123 -3.00 11.41 -6.35
CA LEU A 123 -2.22 10.17 -6.27
C LEU A 123 -0.89 10.39 -5.54
N TYR A 124 -0.22 11.53 -5.76
CA TYR A 124 1.03 11.88 -5.11
C TYR A 124 0.92 11.91 -3.58
N GLN A 125 -0.14 12.56 -3.08
CA GLN A 125 -0.45 12.60 -1.65
C GLN A 125 -0.89 11.22 -1.13
N LYS A 126 -1.80 10.55 -1.86
CA LYS A 126 -2.39 9.28 -1.43
C LYS A 126 -1.37 8.14 -1.34
N ILE A 127 -0.47 8.02 -2.32
CA ILE A 127 0.57 7.00 -2.33
C ILE A 127 1.62 7.28 -1.26
N TYR A 128 1.92 8.56 -0.98
CA TYR A 128 2.79 8.88 0.15
C TYR A 128 2.17 8.39 1.46
N GLU A 129 0.93 8.78 1.73
CA GLU A 129 0.22 8.45 2.98
C GLU A 129 -0.01 6.94 3.17
N ASP A 130 -0.44 6.24 2.13
CA ASP A 130 -0.80 4.82 2.25
C ASP A 130 0.42 3.89 2.19
N PHE A 131 1.52 4.32 1.57
CA PHE A 131 2.64 3.43 1.25
C PHE A 131 4.01 3.97 1.69
N VAL A 132 4.43 5.14 1.19
CA VAL A 132 5.81 5.63 1.37
C VAL A 132 6.10 6.09 2.81
N GLU A 133 5.14 6.73 3.48
CA GLU A 133 5.30 7.24 4.85
C GLU A 133 5.66 6.14 5.85
N ALA A 134 5.20 4.90 5.63
CA ALA A 134 5.56 3.75 6.45
C ALA A 134 7.03 3.34 6.31
N PHE A 135 7.65 3.57 5.15
CA PHE A 135 9.10 3.37 4.95
C PHE A 135 9.88 4.44 5.71
N ASP A 136 9.50 5.71 5.54
CA ASP A 136 10.08 6.85 6.24
C ASP A 136 10.05 6.64 7.77
N ALA A 137 8.88 6.26 8.30
CA ALA A 137 8.70 6.01 9.72
C ALA A 137 9.55 4.82 10.21
N ASN A 138 9.53 3.70 9.48
CA ASN A 138 10.28 2.51 9.86
C ASN A 138 11.79 2.78 9.91
N ASP A 139 12.32 3.48 8.91
CA ASP A 139 13.75 3.73 8.79
C ASP A 139 14.26 4.75 9.83
N ASN A 140 13.46 5.79 10.11
CA ASN A 140 13.75 6.74 11.17
C ASN A 140 13.40 6.24 12.59
N GLY A 141 12.93 5.01 12.75
CA GLY A 141 12.59 4.43 14.06
C GLY A 141 11.36 5.06 14.73
N ILE A 142 10.45 5.62 13.94
CA ILE A 142 9.21 6.27 14.40
C ILE A 142 8.13 5.19 14.59
N SER A 143 7.54 5.14 15.79
CA SER A 143 6.43 4.25 16.10
C SER A 143 5.10 4.93 15.81
N ALA A 144 4.10 4.17 15.32
CA ALA A 144 2.76 4.69 15.04
C ALA A 144 2.06 5.27 16.29
N TYR A 145 2.46 4.83 17.48
CA TYR A 145 1.97 5.32 18.77
C TYR A 145 3.16 5.57 19.70
N ASP A 146 3.03 6.53 20.61
CA ASP A 146 4.05 6.82 21.62
C ASP A 146 4.28 5.58 22.52
N PRO A 147 5.47 4.95 22.46
CA PRO A 147 5.77 3.78 23.29
C PRO A 147 5.71 4.08 24.79
N SER A 148 6.00 5.32 25.20
CA SER A 148 5.90 5.74 26.60
C SER A 148 4.44 5.80 27.06
N ALA A 149 3.56 6.41 26.26
CA ALA A 149 2.14 6.46 26.53
C ALA A 149 1.52 5.06 26.61
N ILE A 150 1.87 4.16 25.68
CA ILE A 150 1.41 2.76 25.70
C ILE A 150 1.81 2.06 27.01
N ARG A 151 3.08 2.19 27.42
CA ARG A 151 3.57 1.59 28.68
C ARG A 151 2.86 2.19 29.89
N GLN A 152 2.66 3.50 29.93
CA GLN A 152 1.98 4.18 31.02
C GLN A 152 0.51 3.74 31.14
N ALA A 153 -0.15 3.50 30.01
CA ALA A 153 -1.51 3.00 29.95
C ALA A 153 -1.63 1.49 30.26
N GLY A 154 -0.52 0.76 30.40
CA GLY A 154 -0.54 -0.69 30.62
C GLY A 154 -1.11 -1.48 29.44
N ILE A 155 -1.04 -0.93 28.22
CA ILE A 155 -1.57 -1.58 27.01
C ILE A 155 -0.51 -2.53 26.46
N GLU A 156 -0.87 -3.81 26.31
CA GLU A 156 0.01 -4.84 25.77
C GLU A 156 -0.43 -5.29 24.36
N LYS A 157 0.54 -5.68 23.53
CA LYS A 157 0.24 -6.30 22.24
C LYS A 157 -0.49 -7.62 22.45
N LYS A 158 -1.63 -7.80 21.77
CA LYS A 158 -2.39 -9.07 21.78
C LYS A 158 -1.69 -10.21 21.04
N PHE A 159 -0.79 -9.89 20.10
CA PHE A 159 -0.03 -10.86 19.31
C PHE A 159 1.29 -10.25 18.80
N ASN A 160 2.20 -11.10 18.32
CA ASN A 160 3.46 -10.69 17.72
C ASN A 160 3.35 -10.64 16.19
N ASP A 161 3.73 -9.51 15.61
CA ASP A 161 3.62 -9.17 14.19
C ASP A 161 4.98 -8.88 13.54
N LYS A 162 6.10 -9.14 14.24
CA LYS A 162 7.48 -8.82 13.79
C LYS A 162 7.90 -9.43 12.45
N GLY A 163 7.16 -10.42 11.93
CA GLY A 163 7.46 -11.06 10.65
C GLY A 163 6.61 -10.57 9.48
N PHE A 164 5.62 -9.71 9.73
CA PHE A 164 4.52 -9.43 8.80
C PHE A 164 4.72 -8.17 7.95
N SER A 165 5.61 -7.24 8.34
CA SER A 165 5.83 -6.00 7.60
C SER A 165 6.75 -6.17 6.37
N ILE A 166 6.63 -5.27 5.39
CA ILE A 166 7.55 -5.20 4.23
C ILE A 166 9.00 -5.06 4.69
N ALA A 167 9.27 -4.19 5.65
CA ALA A 167 10.62 -4.04 6.23
C ALA A 167 11.15 -5.36 6.83
N SER A 168 10.28 -6.14 7.47
CA SER A 168 10.63 -7.46 7.99
C SER A 168 10.91 -8.48 6.88
N VAL A 169 10.20 -8.38 5.75
CA VAL A 169 10.45 -9.21 4.56
C VAL A 169 11.79 -8.83 3.92
N VAL A 170 12.07 -7.55 3.73
CA VAL A 170 13.34 -7.05 3.21
C VAL A 170 14.50 -7.50 4.07
N ASN A 171 14.38 -7.37 5.40
CA ASN A 171 15.41 -7.81 6.32
C ASN A 171 15.75 -9.32 6.18
N ARG A 172 14.78 -10.17 5.81
CA ARG A 172 15.06 -11.60 5.54
C ARG A 172 16.00 -11.80 4.36
N TYR A 173 15.98 -10.91 3.35
CA TYR A 173 16.90 -11.00 2.21
C TYR A 173 18.36 -10.75 2.62
N ASN A 174 18.67 -10.02 3.69
CA ASN A 174 20.05 -9.88 4.17
C ASN A 174 20.70 -11.23 4.56
N TYR A 175 19.87 -12.17 5.01
CA TYR A 175 20.29 -13.48 5.49
C TYR A 175 20.02 -14.61 4.51
N ALA A 176 19.18 -14.38 3.50
CA ALA A 176 18.82 -15.39 2.51
C ALA A 176 20.04 -15.92 1.74
N PRO A 177 20.05 -17.20 1.33
CA PRO A 177 21.08 -17.71 0.44
C PRO A 177 21.00 -17.02 -0.95
N SER A 178 22.17 -16.77 -1.55
CA SER A 178 22.35 -16.11 -2.85
C SER A 178 21.73 -16.92 -3.99
N ALA A 179 21.81 -18.24 -3.92
CA ALA A 179 21.11 -19.19 -4.79
C ALA A 179 20.11 -20.02 -3.97
N ARG A 180 18.94 -20.36 -4.53
CA ARG A 180 18.39 -21.68 -4.24
C ARG A 180 19.32 -22.64 -4.96
N GLU A 181 20.25 -23.29 -4.26
CA GLU A 181 20.90 -24.47 -4.82
C GLU A 181 19.78 -25.46 -5.17
N GLY A 182 19.54 -25.68 -6.46
CA GLY A 182 18.40 -26.47 -6.95
C GLY A 182 17.11 -25.65 -7.04
N ALA A 183 16.85 -25.09 -8.22
CA ALA A 183 15.50 -24.72 -8.62
C ALA A 183 14.70 -26.00 -8.89
N ASP A 184 14.20 -26.61 -7.83
CA ASP A 184 12.90 -27.28 -7.85
C ASP A 184 12.06 -26.59 -6.76
N GLY A 185 10.79 -26.34 -7.06
CA GLY A 185 9.85 -25.74 -6.13
C GLY A 185 9.73 -26.53 -4.82
N PRO A 186 8.95 -26.05 -3.83
CA PRO A 186 8.65 -26.86 -2.66
C PRO A 186 8.00 -28.18 -3.12
N THR A 187 8.74 -29.29 -3.05
CA THR A 187 8.13 -30.61 -3.18
C THR A 187 7.33 -30.85 -1.91
N ALA A 188 6.10 -31.34 -2.07
CA ALA A 188 5.12 -31.50 -1.01
C ALA A 188 5.51 -32.49 0.11
N ASN A 189 6.73 -33.01 0.13
CA ASN A 189 7.21 -33.96 1.12
C ASN A 189 8.52 -33.45 1.74
N GLY A 190 8.43 -32.92 2.96
CA GLY A 190 9.53 -32.35 3.72
C GLY A 190 10.62 -33.37 4.07
N THR A 191 11.55 -33.58 3.16
CA THR A 191 12.83 -34.23 3.44
C THR A 191 13.95 -33.20 3.44
N THR A 192 14.43 -32.88 4.63
CA THR A 192 15.64 -32.10 4.86
C THR A 192 16.86 -33.00 4.74
N THR A 193 17.75 -32.74 3.80
CA THR A 193 19.10 -33.33 3.79
C THR A 193 19.99 -32.55 4.76
N SER A 194 20.35 -33.20 5.87
CA SER A 194 21.29 -32.68 6.86
C SER A 194 22.73 -32.78 6.34
N GLY A 195 23.20 -31.76 5.63
CA GLY A 195 24.62 -31.54 5.36
C GLY A 195 25.24 -30.68 6.46
N ALA A 196 26.42 -31.07 6.95
CA ALA A 196 27.17 -30.33 7.96
C ALA A 196 27.45 -28.87 7.51
N PRO A 197 27.46 -27.88 8.43
CA PRO A 197 27.69 -26.50 8.08
C PRO A 197 29.12 -26.32 7.54
N ALA A 198 29.22 -25.98 6.26
CA ALA A 198 30.47 -25.53 5.65
C ALA A 198 30.98 -24.26 6.38
N PRO A 199 32.31 -24.03 6.45
CA PRO A 199 32.86 -22.86 7.10
C PRO A 199 32.32 -21.59 6.42
N LYS A 200 31.96 -20.57 7.22
CA LYS A 200 31.49 -19.26 6.75
C LYS A 200 32.57 -18.63 5.84
N LYS A 201 32.47 -18.84 4.53
CA LYS A 201 33.11 -17.94 3.56
C LYS A 201 32.54 -16.55 3.80
N GLU A 202 33.39 -15.52 3.85
CA GLU A 202 32.93 -14.15 3.74
C GLU A 202 32.01 -14.05 2.53
N LYS A 203 30.77 -13.57 2.75
CA LYS A 203 29.80 -13.36 1.67
C LYS A 203 30.42 -12.34 0.72
N SER A 204 30.58 -12.66 -0.55
CA SER A 204 31.12 -11.69 -1.51
C SER A 204 30.14 -10.53 -1.70
N GLN A 205 30.66 -9.35 -2.05
CA GLN A 205 29.83 -8.18 -2.38
C GLN A 205 28.78 -8.53 -3.46
N ASP A 206 29.16 -9.33 -4.45
CA ASP A 206 28.25 -9.78 -5.52
C ASP A 206 27.03 -10.55 -5.00
N GLU A 207 27.20 -11.42 -3.99
CA GLU A 207 26.09 -12.16 -3.38
C GLU A 207 25.16 -11.24 -2.59
N GLU A 208 25.72 -10.22 -1.94
CA GLU A 208 24.95 -9.23 -1.22
C GLU A 208 24.16 -8.35 -2.17
N ASP A 209 24.78 -7.88 -3.26
CA ASP A 209 24.13 -7.09 -4.30
C ASP A 209 23.01 -7.87 -4.99
N ALA A 210 23.19 -9.16 -5.23
CA ALA A 210 22.14 -10.03 -5.73
C ALA A 210 20.95 -10.18 -4.74
N ARG A 211 21.20 -10.15 -3.42
CA ARG A 211 20.12 -10.13 -2.41
C ARG A 211 19.43 -8.78 -2.38
N PHE A 212 20.18 -7.70 -2.46
CA PHE A 212 19.65 -6.34 -2.53
C PHE A 212 18.73 -6.16 -3.73
N LEU A 213 19.15 -6.58 -4.93
CA LEU A 213 18.32 -6.49 -6.14
C LEU A 213 17.02 -7.29 -6.02
N ARG A 214 17.04 -8.45 -5.37
CA ARG A 214 15.82 -9.23 -5.09
C ARG A 214 14.90 -8.51 -4.09
N ALA A 215 15.46 -7.88 -3.06
CA ALA A 215 14.68 -7.09 -2.10
C ALA A 215 14.06 -5.86 -2.76
N SER A 216 14.83 -5.13 -3.58
CA SER A 216 14.35 -3.98 -4.34
C SER A 216 13.25 -4.37 -5.34
N ALA A 217 13.39 -5.52 -6.02
CA ALA A 217 12.33 -6.05 -6.88
C ALA A 217 11.05 -6.41 -6.10
N PHE A 218 11.18 -7.06 -4.94
CA PHE A 218 10.04 -7.43 -4.10
C PHE A 218 9.26 -6.19 -3.63
N VAL A 219 9.97 -5.21 -3.05
CA VAL A 219 9.36 -3.95 -2.59
C VAL A 219 8.75 -3.19 -3.75
N GLY A 220 9.45 -3.17 -4.89
CA GLY A 220 8.97 -2.54 -6.10
C GLY A 220 7.69 -3.13 -6.66
N GLU A 221 7.54 -4.46 -6.63
CA GLU A 221 6.29 -5.12 -7.00
C GLU A 221 5.13 -4.66 -6.10
N GLN A 222 5.35 -4.52 -4.79
CA GLN A 222 4.31 -4.03 -3.88
C GLN A 222 3.94 -2.58 -4.21
N PHE A 223 4.92 -1.74 -4.52
CA PHE A 223 4.68 -0.36 -4.94
C PHE A 223 3.92 -0.29 -6.27
N SER A 224 4.29 -1.10 -7.27
CA SER A 224 3.63 -1.17 -8.57
C SER A 224 2.16 -1.57 -8.44
N LEU A 225 1.85 -2.58 -7.61
CA LEU A 225 0.47 -2.98 -7.32
C LEU A 225 -0.32 -1.83 -6.69
N GLU A 226 0.27 -1.10 -5.75
CA GLU A 226 -0.38 0.02 -5.08
C GLU A 226 -0.68 1.18 -6.04
N ILE A 227 0.32 1.65 -6.81
CA ILE A 227 0.12 2.78 -7.73
C ILE A 227 -0.85 2.44 -8.86
N GLU A 228 -0.81 1.21 -9.37
CA GLU A 228 -1.72 0.74 -10.42
C GLU A 228 -3.15 0.63 -9.89
N ASP A 229 -3.37 0.04 -8.71
CA ASP A 229 -4.69 0.00 -8.08
C ASP A 229 -5.22 1.41 -7.79
N ARG A 230 -4.37 2.29 -7.26
CA ARG A 230 -4.78 3.66 -6.93
C ARG A 230 -5.19 4.45 -8.17
N ALA A 231 -4.48 4.29 -9.28
CA ALA A 231 -4.78 4.98 -10.52
C ALA A 231 -5.98 4.37 -11.28
N GLN A 232 -6.07 3.04 -11.35
CA GLN A 232 -7.04 2.35 -12.21
C GLN A 232 -8.37 2.02 -11.50
N SER A 233 -8.36 1.85 -10.18
CA SER A 233 -9.53 1.43 -9.40
C SER A 233 -9.98 2.52 -8.43
N TRP A 234 -9.07 2.99 -7.57
CA TRP A 234 -9.41 3.93 -6.51
C TRP A 234 -9.81 5.31 -7.04
N LEU A 235 -9.01 5.89 -7.93
CA LEU A 235 -9.25 7.22 -8.45
C LEU A 235 -10.58 7.32 -9.23
N PRO A 236 -10.90 6.41 -10.19
CA PRO A 236 -12.19 6.43 -10.88
C PRO A 236 -13.40 6.18 -9.97
N ALA A 237 -13.23 5.39 -8.90
CA ALA A 237 -14.30 5.11 -7.93
C ALA A 237 -14.78 6.37 -7.21
N ARG A 238 -13.96 7.42 -7.10
CA ARG A 238 -14.30 8.68 -6.41
C ARG A 238 -15.61 9.28 -6.92
N GLY A 239 -15.78 9.36 -8.24
CA GLY A 239 -17.00 9.91 -8.84
C GLY A 239 -18.23 9.05 -8.57
N VAL A 240 -18.05 7.72 -8.65
CA VAL A 240 -19.12 6.73 -8.42
C VAL A 240 -19.60 6.78 -6.97
N VAL A 241 -18.67 6.79 -6.01
CA VAL A 241 -19.00 6.82 -4.58
C VAL A 241 -19.60 8.16 -4.18
N LYS A 242 -19.12 9.27 -4.76
CA LYS A 242 -19.73 10.59 -4.54
C LYS A 242 -21.18 10.63 -5.01
N GLN A 243 -21.49 10.04 -6.15
CA GLN A 243 -22.87 9.92 -6.63
C GLN A 243 -23.70 9.03 -5.70
N ALA A 244 -23.22 7.83 -5.38
CA ALA A 244 -23.89 6.90 -4.48
C ALA A 244 -24.17 7.53 -3.11
N PHE A 245 -23.22 8.32 -2.60
CA PHE A 245 -23.38 9.06 -1.36
C PHE A 245 -24.47 10.13 -1.49
N ALA A 246 -24.47 10.94 -2.55
CA ALA A 246 -25.51 11.96 -2.75
C ALA A 246 -26.92 11.37 -2.85
N GLU A 247 -27.06 10.18 -3.42
CA GLU A 247 -28.36 9.51 -3.63
C GLU A 247 -28.81 8.63 -2.45
N ARG A 248 -27.97 8.45 -1.43
CA ARG A 248 -28.18 7.48 -0.33
C ARG A 248 -29.52 7.63 0.40
N GLU A 249 -30.05 8.85 0.46
CA GLU A 249 -31.33 9.16 1.12
C GLU A 249 -32.54 8.49 0.45
N GLN A 250 -32.42 8.06 -0.81
CA GLN A 250 -33.47 7.29 -1.48
C GLN A 250 -33.63 5.88 -0.89
N TRP A 251 -32.58 5.35 -0.26
CA TRP A 251 -32.55 4.00 0.32
C TRP A 251 -32.91 4.00 1.81
N ASP A 252 -32.49 5.03 2.53
CA ASP A 252 -32.82 5.28 3.93
C ASP A 252 -32.96 6.81 4.12
N PRO A 253 -34.11 7.35 4.57
CA PRO A 253 -34.31 8.80 4.68
C PRO A 253 -33.32 9.56 5.59
N GLN A 254 -32.59 8.86 6.48
CA GLN A 254 -31.54 9.45 7.31
C GLN A 254 -30.14 9.29 6.69
N GLY A 255 -30.05 8.72 5.49
CA GLY A 255 -28.82 8.49 4.74
C GLY A 255 -27.91 7.43 5.35
N ARG A 256 -28.44 6.50 6.16
CA ARG A 256 -27.65 5.50 6.89
C ARG A 256 -27.21 4.30 6.05
N ILE A 257 -27.75 4.16 4.82
CA ILE A 257 -27.47 3.05 3.90
C ILE A 257 -27.00 3.62 2.57
N ILE A 258 -25.83 3.18 2.10
CA ILE A 258 -25.32 3.51 0.77
C ILE A 258 -25.36 2.27 -0.13
N VAL A 259 -25.76 2.45 -1.39
CA VAL A 259 -25.71 1.39 -2.41
C VAL A 259 -24.59 1.72 -3.38
N ILE A 260 -23.57 0.86 -3.43
CA ILE A 260 -22.42 1.01 -4.30
C ILE A 260 -22.74 0.34 -5.65
N PRO A 261 -22.77 1.10 -6.76
CA PRO A 261 -23.00 0.54 -8.08
C PRO A 261 -21.94 -0.49 -8.44
N TYR A 262 -22.34 -1.55 -9.14
CA TYR A 262 -21.39 -2.52 -9.67
C TYR A 262 -20.57 -1.92 -10.83
N LYS A 263 -19.27 -2.22 -10.82
CA LYS A 263 -18.33 -1.97 -11.91
C LYS A 263 -17.44 -3.21 -12.10
N PRO A 264 -17.13 -3.64 -13.33
CA PRO A 264 -16.24 -4.78 -13.58
C PRO A 264 -14.87 -4.67 -12.90
N GLU A 265 -14.33 -3.46 -12.82
CA GLU A 265 -13.08 -3.10 -12.17
C GLU A 265 -13.18 -3.01 -10.63
N GLY A 266 -14.39 -3.15 -10.07
CA GLY A 266 -14.67 -2.93 -8.66
C GLY A 266 -14.84 -1.45 -8.30
N VAL A 267 -15.40 -1.19 -7.12
CA VAL A 267 -15.57 0.17 -6.60
C VAL A 267 -15.05 0.20 -5.16
N PRO A 268 -13.75 0.48 -4.95
CA PRO A 268 -13.21 0.71 -3.61
C PRO A 268 -13.90 1.95 -3.00
N TRP A 269 -14.83 1.73 -2.09
CA TRP A 269 -15.75 2.77 -1.63
C TRP A 269 -15.41 3.36 -0.26
N SER A 270 -14.69 2.62 0.58
CA SER A 270 -14.51 2.96 2.00
C SER A 270 -13.83 4.31 2.20
N ASP A 271 -12.66 4.49 1.60
CA ASP A 271 -11.84 5.70 1.77
C ASP A 271 -12.58 6.94 1.29
N HIS A 272 -13.25 6.84 0.13
CA HIS A 272 -14.06 7.92 -0.42
C HIS A 272 -15.26 8.25 0.46
N LEU A 273 -15.91 7.25 1.07
CA LEU A 273 -17.01 7.47 2.00
C LEU A 273 -16.54 8.29 3.21
N TYR A 274 -15.43 7.90 3.85
CA TYR A 274 -14.91 8.63 5.01
C TYR A 274 -14.54 10.07 4.64
N ALA A 275 -13.90 10.29 3.49
CA ALA A 275 -13.55 11.63 3.02
C ALA A 275 -14.80 12.49 2.74
N LEU A 276 -15.85 11.90 2.15
CA LEU A 276 -17.11 12.61 1.86
C LEU A 276 -17.86 12.97 3.14
N GLU A 277 -17.91 12.08 4.13
CA GLU A 277 -18.54 12.40 5.41
C GLU A 277 -17.79 13.53 6.15
N ALA A 278 -16.46 13.50 6.16
CA ALA A 278 -15.66 14.57 6.73
C ALA A 278 -15.87 15.92 6.00
N GLU A 279 -15.94 15.92 4.66
CA GLU A 279 -16.26 17.12 3.87
C GLU A 279 -17.64 17.70 4.22
N LYS A 280 -18.60 16.84 4.58
CA LYS A 280 -19.98 17.22 4.90
C LYS A 280 -20.25 17.43 6.39
N GLY A 281 -19.30 17.12 7.27
CA GLY A 281 -19.48 17.17 8.72
C GLY A 281 -20.55 16.18 9.21
N CYS A 282 -20.62 15.00 8.59
CA CYS A 282 -21.57 13.94 8.95
C CYS A 282 -20.86 12.58 9.15
N GLU A 283 -19.67 12.63 9.73
CA GLU A 283 -18.88 11.45 10.10
C GLU A 283 -19.69 10.47 10.94
N GLY A 284 -19.67 9.20 10.54
CA GLY A 284 -20.41 8.15 11.25
C GLY A 284 -21.85 7.96 10.76
N GLN A 285 -22.35 8.78 9.83
CA GLN A 285 -23.76 8.70 9.38
C GLN A 285 -24.08 7.39 8.67
N VAL A 286 -23.25 6.97 7.71
CA VAL A 286 -23.50 5.74 6.95
C VAL A 286 -23.11 4.53 7.78
N LEU A 287 -24.03 3.59 7.96
CA LEU A 287 -23.86 2.38 8.77
C LEU A 287 -23.60 1.15 7.91
N TYR A 288 -24.23 1.05 6.74
CA TYR A 288 -24.12 -0.11 5.86
C TYR A 288 -23.89 0.29 4.40
N ALA A 289 -22.97 -0.41 3.74
CA ALA A 289 -22.76 -0.36 2.30
C ALA A 289 -23.26 -1.64 1.65
N LEU A 290 -24.10 -1.50 0.61
CA LEU A 290 -24.62 -2.61 -0.18
C LEU A 290 -23.94 -2.65 -1.54
N PHE A 291 -23.58 -3.86 -2.00
CA PHE A 291 -22.98 -4.06 -3.32
C PHE A 291 -23.26 -5.47 -3.83
N ALA A 292 -23.37 -5.59 -5.15
CA ALA A 292 -23.48 -6.88 -5.81
C ALA A 292 -22.16 -7.66 -5.72
N GLU A 293 -22.23 -8.98 -5.58
CA GLU A 293 -21.08 -9.87 -5.56
C GLU A 293 -20.40 -9.97 -6.94
N ASN A 294 -21.18 -9.77 -8.00
CA ASN A 294 -20.75 -9.72 -9.39
C ASN A 294 -21.75 -8.90 -10.24
N GLY A 295 -21.47 -8.73 -11.53
CA GLY A 295 -22.29 -7.92 -12.44
C GLY A 295 -23.46 -8.65 -13.09
N GLU A 296 -23.71 -9.91 -12.74
CA GLU A 296 -24.74 -10.72 -13.38
C GLU A 296 -26.14 -10.32 -12.93
N PRO A 297 -27.19 -10.48 -13.76
CA PRO A 297 -28.56 -10.11 -13.40
C PRO A 297 -29.10 -10.80 -12.13
N ASN A 298 -28.56 -11.97 -11.80
CA ASN A 298 -28.92 -12.76 -10.62
C ASN A 298 -27.83 -12.71 -9.53
N SER A 299 -27.00 -11.66 -9.53
CA SER A 299 -25.96 -11.50 -8.53
C SER A 299 -26.53 -11.50 -7.11
N LYS A 300 -25.85 -12.21 -6.22
CA LYS A 300 -26.10 -12.09 -4.79
C LYS A 300 -25.60 -10.73 -4.31
N TRP A 301 -26.19 -10.23 -3.25
CA TRP A 301 -25.85 -8.93 -2.67
C TRP A 301 -25.21 -9.08 -1.31
N ARG A 302 -24.25 -8.21 -1.03
CA ARG A 302 -23.55 -8.10 0.25
C ARG A 302 -24.04 -6.87 1.00
N ILE A 303 -24.07 -7.00 2.31
CA ILE A 303 -24.29 -5.91 3.26
C ILE A 303 -23.03 -5.84 4.10
N ARG A 304 -22.25 -4.78 3.97
CA ARG A 304 -21.04 -4.58 4.77
C ARG A 304 -21.28 -3.45 5.76
N ALA A 305 -21.06 -3.73 7.03
CA ALA A 305 -21.03 -2.71 8.06
C ALA A 305 -19.82 -1.79 7.84
N VAL A 306 -20.03 -0.49 7.95
CA VAL A 306 -18.97 0.50 7.85
C VAL A 306 -18.20 0.51 9.17
N SER A 307 -16.88 0.43 9.09
CA SER A 307 -16.01 0.50 10.27
C SER A 307 -16.10 1.88 10.94
N LEU A 308 -15.82 1.92 12.24
CA LEU A 308 -15.78 3.18 12.98
C LEU A 308 -14.71 4.12 12.39
N GLU A 309 -13.55 3.56 12.08
CA GLU A 309 -12.41 4.22 11.47
C GLU A 309 -11.89 3.40 10.28
N PRO A 310 -11.22 4.02 9.28
CA PRO A 310 -10.56 3.31 8.20
C PRO A 310 -9.67 2.18 8.71
N GLY A 311 -9.84 0.96 8.18
CA GLY A 311 -9.05 -0.21 8.58
C GLY A 311 -9.40 -0.83 9.94
N SER A 312 -10.29 -0.24 10.73
CA SER A 312 -10.71 -0.80 12.03
C SER A 312 -11.58 -2.04 11.88
N PHE A 313 -11.44 -2.98 12.82
CA PHE A 313 -12.30 -4.15 12.96
C PHE A 313 -13.60 -3.86 13.74
N GLU A 314 -13.71 -2.67 14.34
CA GLU A 314 -14.91 -2.21 15.02
C GLU A 314 -15.85 -1.54 14.02
N ASN A 315 -17.12 -1.97 14.01
CA ASN A 315 -18.15 -1.43 13.12
C ASN A 315 -18.91 -0.30 13.81
N ARG A 316 -19.31 0.75 13.08
CA ARG A 316 -20.26 1.77 13.58
C ARG A 316 -21.53 1.13 14.10
N LYS A 317 -22.02 0.15 13.35
CA LYS A 317 -23.11 -0.75 13.76
C LYS A 317 -22.95 -2.09 13.05
N GLY A 318 -22.57 -3.13 13.80
CA GLY A 318 -22.54 -4.49 13.27
C GLY A 318 -23.94 -4.99 12.92
N LEU A 319 -24.06 -5.99 12.06
CA LEU A 319 -25.32 -6.69 11.84
C LEU A 319 -25.84 -7.30 13.16
N PRO A 320 -27.17 -7.42 13.36
CA PRO A 320 -27.80 -7.86 14.60
C PRO A 320 -27.19 -9.13 15.20
N GLU A 321 -26.98 -9.15 16.51
CA GLU A 321 -26.34 -10.27 17.22
C GLU A 321 -27.01 -11.61 16.94
N GLN A 322 -28.34 -11.63 16.93
CA GLN A 322 -29.15 -12.82 16.64
C GLN A 322 -28.96 -13.36 15.21
N TRP A 323 -28.37 -12.61 14.28
CA TRP A 323 -28.07 -13.07 12.93
C TRP A 323 -26.65 -13.63 12.81
N ARG A 324 -25.74 -13.25 13.70
CA ARG A 324 -24.30 -13.51 13.56
C ARG A 324 -24.00 -15.00 13.58
N GLY A 325 -23.28 -15.48 12.57
CA GLY A 325 -22.95 -16.89 12.41
C GLY A 325 -24.08 -17.76 11.86
N VAL A 326 -25.27 -17.18 11.62
CA VAL A 326 -26.43 -17.88 11.06
C VAL A 326 -26.39 -17.79 9.52
N ARG A 327 -26.92 -18.82 8.84
CA ARG A 327 -26.88 -18.96 7.38
C ARG A 327 -28.22 -19.37 6.79
N ASP A 328 -28.36 -19.13 5.49
CA ASP A 328 -29.40 -19.68 4.62
C ASP A 328 -30.84 -19.53 5.19
N GLU A 329 -31.62 -20.61 5.17
CA GLU A 329 -33.02 -20.64 5.61
C GLU A 329 -33.18 -20.30 7.10
N GLU A 330 -32.22 -20.65 7.93
CA GLU A 330 -32.23 -20.35 9.36
C GLU A 330 -32.07 -18.85 9.60
N LEU A 331 -31.18 -18.20 8.83
CA LEU A 331 -31.04 -16.74 8.86
C LEU A 331 -32.29 -16.06 8.30
N SER A 332 -32.90 -16.63 7.26
CA SER A 332 -34.15 -16.12 6.70
C SER A 332 -35.29 -16.14 7.73
N LYS A 333 -35.38 -17.20 8.55
CA LYS A 333 -36.33 -17.30 9.67
C LYS A 333 -36.06 -16.28 10.77
N VAL A 334 -34.81 -16.16 11.24
CA VAL A 334 -34.46 -15.29 12.38
C VAL A 334 -34.47 -13.80 12.01
N SER A 335 -34.15 -13.46 10.75
CA SER A 335 -34.27 -12.08 10.24
C SER A 335 -35.70 -11.73 9.80
N GLY A 336 -36.51 -12.73 9.49
CA GLY A 336 -37.78 -12.55 8.80
C GLY A 336 -37.61 -11.94 7.41
N VAL A 337 -36.46 -12.12 6.76
CA VAL A 337 -36.18 -11.68 5.39
C VAL A 337 -35.86 -12.92 4.54
N PRO A 338 -36.61 -13.21 3.47
CA PRO A 338 -36.34 -14.39 2.65
C PRO A 338 -35.01 -14.25 1.88
N GLY A 339 -34.44 -15.40 1.48
CA GLY A 339 -33.29 -15.44 0.58
C GLY A 339 -31.96 -15.03 1.22
N CYS A 340 -31.87 -15.04 2.56
CA CYS A 340 -30.62 -14.75 3.24
C CYS A 340 -29.55 -15.82 2.93
N VAL A 341 -28.28 -15.42 2.82
CA VAL A 341 -27.14 -16.32 2.54
C VAL A 341 -26.33 -16.58 3.80
N PHE A 342 -25.84 -15.52 4.45
CA PHE A 342 -25.12 -15.61 5.73
C PHE A 342 -24.97 -14.26 6.41
N VAL A 343 -24.60 -14.27 7.70
CA VAL A 343 -23.97 -13.16 8.41
C VAL A 343 -22.73 -13.67 9.13
N HIS A 344 -21.60 -12.97 8.98
CA HIS A 344 -20.35 -13.33 9.66
C HIS A 344 -20.51 -13.28 11.19
N ALA A 345 -19.77 -14.11 11.93
CA ALA A 345 -19.87 -14.22 13.39
C ALA A 345 -19.58 -12.89 14.13
N SER A 346 -18.72 -12.03 13.58
CA SER A 346 -18.50 -10.67 14.12
C SER A 346 -19.49 -9.61 13.63
N GLY A 347 -20.40 -9.96 12.71
CA GLY A 347 -21.44 -9.06 12.21
C GLY A 347 -20.97 -8.01 11.18
N PHE A 348 -19.72 -8.06 10.71
CA PHE A 348 -19.20 -7.04 9.78
C PHE A 348 -19.72 -7.17 8.34
N ILE A 349 -20.17 -8.37 7.95
CA ILE A 349 -20.68 -8.62 6.59
C ILE A 349 -21.79 -9.67 6.62
N GLY A 350 -22.79 -9.49 5.76
CA GLY A 350 -23.80 -10.48 5.45
C GLY A 350 -24.17 -10.46 3.98
N GLY A 351 -25.16 -11.25 3.59
CA GLY A 351 -25.66 -11.22 2.22
C GLY A 351 -27.01 -11.88 2.01
N ASN A 352 -27.62 -11.52 0.89
CA ASN A 352 -28.91 -12.01 0.42
C ASN A 352 -28.80 -12.37 -1.07
N VAL A 353 -29.68 -13.22 -1.58
CA VAL A 353 -29.71 -13.59 -3.01
C VAL A 353 -30.27 -12.49 -3.91
N THR A 354 -30.97 -11.49 -3.37
CA THR A 354 -31.45 -10.33 -4.14
C THR A 354 -31.03 -8.99 -3.52
N PHE A 355 -31.10 -7.93 -4.32
CA PHE A 355 -30.90 -6.56 -3.87
C PHE A 355 -31.94 -6.17 -2.81
N GLU A 356 -33.21 -6.46 -3.07
CA GLU A 356 -34.34 -6.10 -2.21
C GLU A 356 -34.21 -6.79 -0.84
N GLY A 357 -33.83 -8.07 -0.82
CA GLY A 357 -33.58 -8.78 0.42
C GLY A 357 -32.38 -8.24 1.18
N ALA A 358 -31.30 -7.82 0.50
CA ALA A 358 -30.17 -7.18 1.15
C ALA A 358 -30.54 -5.81 1.73
N LEU A 359 -31.35 -5.02 1.01
CA LEU A 359 -31.85 -3.73 1.47
C LEU A 359 -32.78 -3.88 2.67
N ASP A 360 -33.69 -4.86 2.66
CA ASP A 360 -34.59 -5.14 3.78
C ASP A 360 -33.83 -5.60 5.02
N MET A 361 -32.82 -6.46 4.84
CA MET A 361 -31.91 -6.84 5.92
C MET A 361 -31.19 -5.61 6.49
N ALA A 362 -30.66 -4.72 5.64
CA ALA A 362 -29.96 -3.52 6.10
C ALA A 362 -30.90 -2.57 6.84
N LYS A 363 -32.10 -2.30 6.33
CA LYS A 363 -33.11 -1.46 7.00
C LYS A 363 -33.51 -2.02 8.37
N LYS A 364 -33.79 -3.32 8.47
CA LYS A 364 -34.04 -3.97 9.77
C LYS A 364 -32.84 -3.87 10.69
N ALA A 365 -31.64 -4.12 10.18
CA ALA A 365 -30.41 -4.04 10.96
C ALA A 365 -30.18 -2.64 11.54
N VAL A 366 -30.54 -1.58 10.81
CA VAL A 366 -30.42 -0.20 11.27
C VAL A 366 -31.30 0.08 12.52
N ASP A 367 -32.52 -0.47 12.56
CA ASP A 367 -33.51 -0.19 13.62
C ASP A 367 -33.45 -1.16 14.81
N MET A 368 -32.73 -2.28 14.67
CA MET A 368 -32.45 -3.25 15.74
C MET A 368 -31.21 -2.88 16.54
#